data_AF-A0A841H6T9-F1
#
_entry.id   AF-A0A841H6T9-F1
#
_cell.length_a   1.000
_cell.length_b   1.000
_cell.length_c   1.000
_cell.angle_alpha   90.00
_cell.angle_beta   90.00
_cell.angle_gamma   90.00
#
_symmetry.space_group_name_H-M   'P 1'
#
loop_
_entity.id
_entity.type
_entity.pdbx_description
1 polymer ?
#
loop_
_entity_poly.entity_id
_entity_poly.type
_entity_poly.pdbx_seq_one_letter_code
_entity_poly.pdbx_strand_id
1 'polypeptide(L)' 'MAREVTDGNGTTWSCVEAYAGLDPEGKSEAARVEGTDNYRVIATPTGGAQTVEMELPAGWSDDLSDDDLVKRIEQAA' A
#
# COMPACT_ATOMS: atom_id res chain seq x y z
N MET A 1 -6.16 2.32 6.15
CA MET A 1 -7.03 2.79 5.04
C MET A 1 -6.74 1.91 3.83
N ALA A 2 -7.72 1.72 2.93
CA ALA A 2 -7.57 0.86 1.75
C ALA A 2 -7.81 1.71 0.50
N ARG A 3 -6.91 1.63 -0.48
CA ARG A 3 -7.02 2.32 -1.78
C ARG A 3 -6.90 1.30 -2.89
N GLU A 4 -7.71 1.44 -3.93
CA GLU A 4 -7.68 0.56 -5.10
C GLU A 4 -7.12 1.32 -6.29
N VAL A 5 -6.18 0.71 -7.01
CA VAL A 5 -5.57 1.27 -8.23
C VAL A 5 -5.58 0.22 -9.33
N THR A 6 -5.74 0.62 -10.59
CA THR A 6 -5.70 -0.32 -11.72
C THR A 6 -4.44 -0.09 -12.54
N ASP A 7 -3.65 -1.15 -12.70
CA ASP A 7 -2.45 -1.14 -13.53
C ASP A 7 -2.79 -1.13 -15.04
N GLY A 8 -1.83 -0.73 -15.88
CA GLY A 8 -1.95 -0.73 -17.34
C GLY A 8 -2.25 -2.10 -17.96
N ASN A 9 -1.98 -3.20 -17.25
CA ASN A 9 -2.38 -4.55 -17.66
C ASN A 9 -3.84 -4.90 -17.33
N GLY A 10 -4.62 -3.95 -16.77
CA GLY A 10 -6.00 -4.18 -16.35
C GLY A 10 -6.12 -4.98 -15.04
N THR A 11 -5.03 -5.10 -14.28
CA THR A 11 -5.04 -5.73 -12.95
C THR A 11 -5.37 -4.67 -11.91
N THR A 12 -6.42 -4.87 -11.13
CA THR A 12 -6.74 -3.98 -10.00
C THR A 12 -5.95 -4.43 -8.78
N TRP A 13 -5.36 -3.50 -8.07
CA TRP A 13 -4.53 -3.70 -6.89
C TRP A 13 -5.19 -3.01 -5.70
N SER A 14 -5.47 -3.79 -4.66
CA SER A 14 -5.96 -3.28 -3.38
C SER A 14 -4.76 -3.01 -2.47
N CYS A 15 -4.44 -1.74 -2.30
CA CYS A 15 -3.36 -1.24 -1.46
C CYS A 15 -3.88 -0.98 -0.05
N VAL A 16 -3.40 -1.72 0.93
CA VAL A 16 -3.79 -1.60 2.34
C VAL A 16 -2.55 -1.49 3.22
N GLU A 17 -2.60 -0.66 4.24
CA GLU A 17 -1.50 -0.59 5.21
C GLU A 17 -1.37 -1.93 5.95
N ALA A 18 -0.17 -2.52 5.95
CA ALA A 18 0.11 -3.91 6.34
C ALA A 18 -0.41 -4.29 7.74
N TYR A 19 -0.46 -3.32 8.66
CA TYR A 19 -0.84 -3.51 10.05
C TYR A 19 -2.17 -2.85 10.45
N ALA A 20 -2.96 -2.35 9.48
CA ALA A 20 -4.29 -1.79 9.75
C ALA A 20 -5.33 -2.83 10.21
N GLY A 21 -5.00 -4.13 10.16
CA GLY A 21 -5.84 -5.23 10.62
C GLY A 21 -5.60 -5.68 12.07
N LEU A 22 -4.59 -5.15 12.78
CA LEU A 22 -4.21 -5.67 14.10
C LEU A 22 -4.84 -4.93 15.30
N ASP A 23 -5.32 -3.69 15.17
CA ASP A 23 -6.04 -3.02 16.26
C ASP A 23 -6.95 -1.87 15.75
N PRO A 24 -8.25 -1.84 16.11
CA PRO A 24 -9.13 -0.72 15.77
C PRO A 24 -8.84 0.57 16.57
N GLU A 25 -8.09 0.50 17.67
CA GLU A 25 -7.83 1.63 18.59
C GLU A 25 -6.40 2.23 18.50
N GLY A 26 -5.45 1.56 17.83
CA GLY A 26 -4.02 1.93 17.78
C GLY A 26 -3.54 2.43 16.42
N LYS A 27 -4.39 3.11 15.65
CA LYS A 27 -4.04 3.60 14.30
C LYS A 27 -3.07 4.78 14.41
N SER A 28 -1.77 4.53 14.28
CA SER A 28 -0.80 5.39 13.55
C SER A 28 0.66 5.00 13.80
N GLU A 29 0.98 4.36 14.93
CA GLU A 29 2.40 4.12 15.30
C GLU A 29 2.94 2.78 14.79
N ALA A 30 2.12 1.73 14.68
CA ALA A 30 2.61 0.38 14.36
C ALA A 30 2.92 0.14 12.86
N ALA A 31 2.31 0.91 11.96
CA ALA A 31 2.62 0.86 10.53
C ALA A 31 3.80 1.76 10.16
N ARG A 32 4.21 2.65 11.07
CA ARG A 32 5.34 3.55 10.90
C ARG A 32 6.63 2.75 11.04
N VAL A 33 7.48 2.80 10.03
CA VAL A 33 8.83 2.21 10.10
C VAL A 33 9.63 3.04 11.11
N GLU A 34 10.07 2.41 12.21
CA GLU A 34 10.73 3.09 13.34
C GLU A 34 11.79 4.10 12.86
N GLY A 35 11.57 5.38 13.14
CA GLY A 35 12.49 6.47 12.77
C GLY A 35 12.21 7.16 11.43
N THR A 36 11.17 6.79 10.69
CA THR A 36 10.78 7.44 9.42
C THR A 36 9.28 7.73 9.38
N ASP A 37 8.84 8.71 8.59
CA ASP A 37 7.40 8.96 8.33
C ASP A 37 6.86 8.02 7.23
N ASN A 38 7.38 6.81 7.09
CA ASN A 38 6.95 5.85 6.06
C ASN A 38 6.06 4.76 6.66
N TYR A 39 5.11 4.30 5.86
CA TYR A 39 4.10 3.30 6.15
C TYR A 39 4.31 2.06 5.30
N ARG A 40 4.19 0.89 5.92
CA ARG A 40 4.20 -0.39 5.19
C ARG A 40 2.85 -0.65 4.55
N VAL A 41 2.82 -0.85 3.24
CA VAL A 41 1.62 -1.03 2.42
C VAL A 41 1.72 -2.33 1.66
N ILE A 42 0.66 -3.13 1.74
CA ILE A 42 0.48 -4.39 1.00
C ILE A 42 -0.45 -4.11 -0.17
N ALA A 43 0.04 -4.36 -1.37
CA ALA A 43 -0.75 -4.35 -2.60
C ALA A 43 -1.15 -5.78 -2.97
N THR A 44 -2.45 -6.05 -2.96
CA THR A 44 -3.02 -7.35 -3.33
C THR A 44 -3.71 -7.25 -4.68
N PRO A 45 -3.27 -8.00 -5.71
CA PRO A 45 -3.90 -7.99 -7.02
C PRO A 45 -5.23 -8.76 -7.00
N THR A 46 -6.25 -8.21 -7.67
CA THR A 46 -7.53 -8.86 -7.88
C THR A 46 -7.34 -10.01 -8.86
N GLY A 47 -7.29 -11.24 -8.34
CA GLY A 47 -7.02 -12.43 -9.14
C GLY A 47 -6.21 -13.51 -8.43
N GLY A 48 -5.79 -13.27 -7.19
CA GLY A 48 -5.04 -14.26 -6.39
C GLY A 48 -3.57 -14.40 -6.81
N ALA A 49 -3.05 -13.42 -7.55
CA ALA A 49 -1.61 -13.29 -7.79
C ALA A 49 -0.86 -12.86 -6.52
N GLN A 50 0.47 -12.86 -6.60
CA GLN A 50 1.33 -12.60 -5.45
C GLN A 50 1.07 -11.21 -4.85
N THR A 51 0.86 -11.16 -3.53
CA THR A 51 0.80 -9.91 -2.77
C THR A 51 2.17 -9.29 -2.69
N VAL A 52 2.24 -7.99 -2.89
CA VAL A 52 3.49 -7.23 -2.89
C VAL A 52 3.48 -6.30 -1.68
N GLU A 53 4.59 -6.23 -0.96
CA GLU A 53 4.72 -5.34 0.20
C GLU A 53 5.76 -4.26 -0.10
N MET A 54 5.40 -3.00 0.16
CA MET A 54 6.26 -1.84 -0.11
C MET A 54 6.14 -0.79 1.00
N GLU A 55 7.15 0.06 1.10
CA GLU A 55 7.17 1.18 2.03
C GLU A 55 6.81 2.46 1.29
N LEU A 56 5.74 3.13 1.72
CA LEU A 56 5.25 4.37 1.12
C LEU A 56 5.30 5.51 2.15
N PRO A 57 5.51 6.77 1.74
CA PRO A 57 5.52 7.90 2.67
C PRO A 57 4.15 8.10 3.35
N ALA A 58 4.15 8.75 4.51
CA ALA A 58 2.95 9.27 5.15
C ALA A 58 2.17 10.13 4.14
N GLY A 59 0.87 9.90 4.03
CA GLY A 59 0.05 10.60 3.03
C GLY A 59 0.10 10.00 1.63
N TRP A 60 0.74 8.83 1.41
CA TRP A 60 0.74 8.16 0.10
C TRP A 60 -0.64 8.02 -0.54
N SER A 61 -1.68 7.85 0.26
CA SER A 61 -3.05 7.72 -0.22
C SER A 61 -3.64 9.03 -0.77
N ASP A 62 -3.02 10.18 -0.51
CA ASP A 62 -3.46 11.51 -0.98
C ASP A 62 -2.41 12.13 -1.91
N ASP A 63 -1.13 12.04 -1.56
CA ASP A 63 0.01 12.60 -2.31
C ASP A 63 0.41 11.76 -3.53
N LEU A 64 0.29 10.42 -3.49
CA LEU A 64 0.64 9.59 -4.64
C LEU A 64 -0.56 9.46 -5.60
N SER A 65 -0.25 9.66 -6.88
CA SER A 65 -1.17 9.35 -7.97
C SER A 65 -1.26 7.83 -8.19
N ASP A 66 -2.33 7.38 -8.84
CA ASP A 66 -2.54 5.95 -9.12
C ASP A 66 -1.38 5.38 -9.95
N ASP A 67 -0.88 6.15 -10.94
CA ASP A 67 0.27 5.78 -11.79
C ASP A 67 1.58 5.61 -10.98
N ASP A 68 1.79 6.47 -9.98
CA ASP A 68 2.94 6.42 -9.08
C ASP A 68 2.88 5.21 -8.13
N LEU A 69 1.67 4.84 -7.69
CA LEU A 69 1.43 3.66 -6.88
C LEU A 69 1.65 2.39 -7.69
N VAL A 70 1.10 2.33 -8.90
CA VAL A 70 1.31 1.22 -9.84
C VAL A 70 2.80 1.01 -10.11
N LYS A 71 3.55 2.07 -10.42
CA LYS A 71 5.01 1.95 -10.61
C LYS A 71 5.74 1.37 -9.40
N ARG A 72 5.31 1.73 -8.19
CA ARG A 72 5.91 1.21 -6.95
C ARG A 72 5.55 -0.26 -6.71
N ILE A 73 4.32 -0.66 -7.07
CA ILE A 73 3.91 -2.06 -7.09
C ILE A 73 4.76 -2.85 -8.08
N GLU A 74 4.93 -2.37 -9.31
CA GLU A 74 5.75 -3.02 -10.33
C GLU A 74 7.24 -3.10 -9.97
N GLN A 75 7.76 -2.12 -9.23
CA GLN A 75 9.14 -2.14 -8.74
C GLN A 75 9.37 -3.12 -7.58
N ALA A 76 8.31 -3.45 -6.84
CA ALA A 76 8.37 -4.34 -5.69
C ALA A 76 7.91 -5.79 -6.00
N ALA A 77 7.24 -6.01 -7.13
CA ALA A 77 6.78 -7.31 -7.63
C ALA A 77 7.90 -8.13 -8.29
#